data_AF-A0AAN8I500-F1
#
_entry.id   AF-A0AAN8I500-F1
#
_cell.length_a   1.000
_cell.length_b   1.000
_cell.length_c   1.000
_cell.angle_alpha   90.00
_cell.angle_beta   90.00
_cell.angle_gamma   90.00
#
_symmetry.space_group_name_H-M   'P 1'
#
loop_
_entity.id
_entity.type
_entity.pdbx_description
1 polymer ?
#
loop_
_entity_poly.entity_id
_entity_poly.type
_entity_poly.pdbx_seq_one_letter_code
_entity_poly.pdbx_strand_id
1 'polypeptide(L)'
;MDDFVCDTLTQWQLTYLIDRFKDEGIDEESFLLLDEGTISQLIPKAGPRLKFLKKFRGLIEPAVPPTSPDVQPTATTPPSMEDQTAPVVPAMIPQTLHIIPQFDIRQILTGSTEGKLILESLDEDVIIPSQRKCLVRILVSHLMEKFGESPTSETKKALAAALIHGFPSLEDESDTSSGFGYWFTPGPNHRPATGFLEERLRNVRKRMRKPARSRITQQTPPQSSEAGTRRTFIPECTISEERAIQCKEWLKHNSQPLNQVEQYMQDTAVYRAKSLRENGWDIQGIRQEFPHLFTPDMIAQDFQILHREAAPKLFETWLPLFKDKILHLARREGKLISSLDGLTPDCLGELALSQLPTLLPPTVYRVGRKVFRYTIEESKLAFIDHKPVGTNLVEYLYEAKVSRPYPYVLSLGNDIWHTSQAFVILDGEALEQNTLLQAVDVCFKVFYIFDIDYTKQCEAVWKFFQNAVYEIKGGEESKPATSLRAAILACK
;
A
#
# COMPACT_ATOMS: atom_id res chain seq x y z
N MET A 1 -0.20 8.96 42.15
CA MET A 1 1.22 8.96 41.74
C MET A 1 2.08 8.80 42.96
N ASP A 2 2.92 7.77 42.92
CA ASP A 2 3.87 7.41 43.97
C ASP A 2 5.29 7.93 43.66
N ASP A 3 6.20 7.72 44.60
CA ASP A 3 7.59 8.15 44.51
C ASP A 3 8.33 7.44 43.37
N PHE A 4 7.96 6.19 43.05
CA PHE A 4 8.55 5.43 41.95
C PHE A 4 8.34 6.09 40.59
N VAL A 5 7.11 6.50 40.25
CA VAL A 5 6.81 7.17 38.97
C VAL A 5 7.49 8.54 38.90
N CYS A 6 7.50 9.27 40.02
CA CYS A 6 8.16 10.58 40.12
C CYS A 6 9.68 10.47 39.88
N ASP A 7 10.33 9.53 40.55
CA ASP A 7 11.77 9.29 40.47
C ASP A 7 12.17 8.76 39.09
N THR A 8 11.36 7.87 38.50
CA THR A 8 11.57 7.33 37.16
C THR A 8 11.51 8.44 36.10
N LEU A 9 10.48 9.29 36.15
CA LEU A 9 10.37 10.44 35.23
C LEU A 9 11.49 11.46 35.42
N THR A 10 11.94 11.65 36.68
CA THR A 10 13.07 12.53 37.01
C THR A 10 14.38 11.99 36.45
N GLN A 11 14.68 10.70 36.68
CA GLN A 11 15.85 10.01 36.12
C GLN A 11 15.83 10.04 34.59
N TRP A 12 14.65 9.99 33.98
CA TRP A 12 14.50 10.05 32.55
C TRP A 12 14.62 11.45 31.94
N GLN A 13 14.85 12.48 32.77
CA GLN A 13 14.86 13.90 32.37
C GLN A 13 13.53 14.33 31.71
N LEU A 14 12.42 13.79 32.21
CA LEU A 14 11.05 14.05 31.76
C LEU A 14 10.21 14.67 32.88
N THR A 15 10.82 15.51 33.72
CA THR A 15 10.19 16.13 34.90
C THR A 15 8.95 16.95 34.59
N TYR A 16 8.86 17.54 33.39
CA TYR A 16 7.68 18.28 32.93
C TYR A 16 6.44 17.40 32.70
N LEU A 17 6.56 16.07 32.74
CA LEU A 17 5.43 15.13 32.66
C LEU A 17 4.87 14.76 34.04
N ILE A 18 5.56 15.10 35.13
CA ILE A 18 5.22 14.67 36.49
C ILE A 18 3.82 15.16 36.88
N ASP A 19 3.52 16.45 36.70
CA ASP A 19 2.20 17.02 37.04
C ASP A 19 1.08 16.31 36.27
N ARG A 20 1.32 15.99 35.00
CA ARG A 20 0.33 15.31 34.16
C ARG A 20 0.10 13.85 34.57
N PHE A 21 1.16 13.13 34.92
CA PHE A 21 1.02 11.75 35.42
C PHE A 21 0.37 11.73 36.81
N LYS A 22 0.56 12.79 37.60
CA LYS A 22 -0.11 13.00 38.88
C LYS A 22 -1.60 13.30 38.72
N ASP A 23 -1.96 14.22 37.82
CA ASP A 23 -3.35 14.61 37.55
C ASP A 23 -4.19 13.43 37.03
N GLU A 24 -3.57 12.55 36.23
CA GLU A 24 -4.20 11.35 35.66
C GLU A 24 -4.12 10.13 36.60
N GLY A 25 -3.61 10.31 37.82
CA GLY A 25 -3.62 9.27 38.85
C GLY A 25 -2.69 8.07 38.60
N ILE A 26 -1.68 8.20 37.74
CA ILE A 26 -0.78 7.09 37.40
C ILE A 26 0.15 6.77 38.58
N ASP A 27 0.04 5.57 39.14
CA ASP A 27 0.92 4.95 40.15
C ASP A 27 1.81 3.87 39.53
N GLU A 28 2.71 3.23 40.29
CA GLU A 28 3.70 2.25 39.83
C GLU A 28 3.05 1.08 39.09
N GLU A 29 1.97 0.53 39.63
CA GLU A 29 1.23 -0.58 39.01
C GLU A 29 0.63 -0.15 37.66
N SER A 30 -0.06 0.99 37.62
CA SER A 30 -0.65 1.52 36.38
C SER A 30 0.42 1.95 35.38
N PHE A 31 1.56 2.45 35.87
CA PHE A 31 2.69 2.88 35.07
C PHE A 31 3.27 1.69 34.31
N LEU A 32 3.51 0.55 34.95
CA LEU A 32 4.06 -0.65 34.31
C LEU A 32 3.09 -1.31 33.29
N LEU A 33 1.81 -0.94 33.31
CA LEU A 33 0.77 -1.44 32.41
C LEU A 33 0.39 -0.47 31.27
N LEU A 34 1.06 0.69 31.17
CA LEU A 34 0.73 1.69 30.14
C LEU A 34 0.88 1.13 28.72
N ASP A 35 -0.21 1.15 27.95
CA ASP A 35 -0.21 0.82 26.53
C ASP A 35 0.10 2.03 25.64
N GLU A 36 0.38 1.78 24.36
CA GLU A 36 0.76 2.84 23.42
C GLU A 36 -0.37 3.88 23.19
N GLY A 37 -1.63 3.47 23.37
CA GLY A 37 -2.80 4.33 23.29
C GLY A 37 -2.87 5.33 24.44
N THR A 38 -2.73 4.86 25.68
CA THR A 38 -2.75 5.67 26.90
C THR A 38 -1.55 6.60 26.96
N ILE A 39 -0.37 6.11 26.58
CA ILE A 39 0.84 6.93 26.45
C ILE A 39 0.65 8.05 25.41
N SER A 40 -0.14 7.80 24.36
CA SER A 40 -0.46 8.82 23.36
C SER A 40 -1.37 9.93 23.87
N GLN A 41 -2.23 9.63 24.85
CA GLN A 41 -3.09 10.59 25.52
C GLN A 41 -2.31 11.38 26.60
N LEU A 42 -1.49 10.68 27.39
CA LEU A 42 -0.61 11.29 28.41
C LEU A 42 0.47 12.18 27.79
N ILE A 43 0.99 11.82 26.61
CA ILE A 43 2.04 12.56 25.92
C ILE A 43 1.65 12.85 24.46
N PRO A 44 0.80 13.86 24.19
CA PRO A 44 0.29 14.13 22.83
C PRO A 44 1.38 14.52 21.83
N LYS A 45 2.48 15.14 22.30
CA LYS A 45 3.58 15.57 21.44
C LYS A 45 4.45 14.37 21.04
N ALA A 46 4.54 14.10 19.75
CA ALA A 46 5.23 12.93 19.19
C ALA A 46 6.70 12.79 19.62
N GLY A 47 7.48 13.88 19.68
CA GLY A 47 8.89 13.84 20.06
C GLY A 47 9.12 13.33 21.50
N PRO A 48 8.57 14.01 22.52
CA PRO A 48 8.48 13.52 23.89
C PRO A 48 7.97 12.09 24.03
N ARG A 49 6.90 11.74 23.30
CA ARG A 49 6.27 10.42 23.37
C ARG A 49 7.22 9.31 22.94
N LEU A 50 7.94 9.51 21.84
CA LEU A 50 8.92 8.53 21.36
C LEU A 50 10.10 8.35 22.34
N LYS A 51 10.52 9.42 23.01
CA LYS A 51 11.57 9.35 24.05
C LYS A 51 11.10 8.56 25.28
N PHE A 52 9.85 8.79 25.72
CA PHE A 52 9.24 8.04 26.81
C PHE A 52 9.10 6.56 26.45
N LEU A 53 8.48 6.24 25.29
CA LEU A 53 8.28 4.86 24.82
C LEU A 53 9.58 4.05 24.74
N LYS A 54 10.69 4.68 24.31
CA LYS A 54 12.00 4.01 24.26
C LYS A 54 12.48 3.59 25.65
N LYS A 55 12.37 4.47 26.65
CA LYS A 55 12.83 4.20 28.02
C LYS A 55 11.88 3.24 28.75
N PHE A 56 10.59 3.40 28.51
CA PHE A 56 9.53 2.58 29.06
C PHE A 56 9.63 1.10 28.64
N ARG A 57 9.88 0.82 27.35
CA ARG A 57 10.12 -0.57 26.90
C ARG A 57 11.33 -1.22 27.58
N GLY A 58 12.41 -0.45 27.76
CA GLY A 58 13.61 -0.93 28.46
C GLY A 58 13.41 -1.16 29.97
N LEU A 59 12.33 -0.66 30.57
CA LEU A 59 11.98 -0.89 31.97
C LEU A 59 11.15 -2.17 32.16
N ILE A 60 10.39 -2.58 31.16
CA ILE A 60 9.40 -3.68 31.26
C ILE A 60 9.93 -5.01 30.68
N GLU A 61 11.02 -4.99 29.91
CA GLU A 61 11.66 -6.22 29.42
C GLU A 61 12.53 -6.89 30.52
N PRO A 62 12.35 -8.20 30.80
CA PRO A 62 13.13 -8.91 31.81
C PRO A 62 14.57 -9.22 31.35
N ALA A 63 15.55 -8.98 32.22
CA ALA A 63 16.96 -9.27 31.99
C ALA A 63 17.29 -10.77 32.11
N VAL A 64 17.95 -11.36 31.11
CA VAL A 64 18.56 -12.70 31.18
C VAL A 64 20.08 -12.55 31.42
N PRO A 65 20.70 -13.31 32.35
CA PRO A 65 22.10 -13.09 32.75
C PRO A 65 23.12 -13.77 31.81
N PRO A 66 24.39 -13.30 31.75
CA PRO A 66 25.43 -13.88 30.91
C PRO A 66 26.28 -14.92 31.66
N THR A 67 26.62 -16.02 30.98
CA THR A 67 27.57 -17.02 31.45
C THR A 67 28.86 -16.92 30.62
N SER A 68 29.99 -16.65 31.30
CA SER A 68 31.35 -16.72 30.74
C SER A 68 31.76 -18.19 30.50
N PRO A 69 32.78 -18.46 29.65
CA PRO A 69 34.12 -18.58 30.23
C PRO A 69 35.27 -17.98 29.40
N ASP A 70 36.33 -17.77 30.16
CA ASP A 70 37.68 -17.28 29.87
C ASP A 70 38.50 -18.23 28.97
N VAL A 71 39.56 -17.70 28.34
CA VAL A 71 40.89 -18.31 28.04
C VAL A 71 41.62 -17.44 27.00
N GLN A 72 42.68 -16.77 27.45
CA GLN A 72 43.76 -16.19 26.62
C GLN A 72 44.63 -17.30 25.98
N PRO A 73 45.45 -17.03 24.95
CA PRO A 73 46.84 -16.66 25.26
C PRO A 73 47.51 -15.64 24.30
N THR A 74 48.18 -14.67 24.95
CA THR A 74 49.61 -14.29 24.83
C THR A 74 50.30 -14.05 23.48
N ALA A 75 50.93 -12.88 23.43
CA ALA A 75 51.82 -12.34 22.40
C ALA A 75 53.20 -13.02 22.29
N THR A 76 53.89 -12.85 21.16
CA THR A 76 55.36 -12.80 21.08
C THR A 76 55.82 -11.99 19.86
N THR A 77 56.59 -10.94 20.12
CA THR A 77 57.36 -10.08 19.20
C THR A 77 58.55 -10.82 18.59
N PRO A 78 59.16 -10.33 17.50
CA PRO A 78 60.51 -9.78 17.67
C PRO A 78 60.83 -8.52 16.82
N PRO A 79 61.97 -7.84 17.08
CA PRO A 79 62.27 -6.47 16.66
C PRO A 79 63.30 -6.33 15.51
N SER A 80 63.48 -5.06 15.11
CA SER A 80 64.30 -4.42 14.08
C SER A 80 65.83 -4.65 14.08
N MET A 81 66.49 -4.34 12.95
CA MET A 81 67.61 -3.37 12.77
C MET A 81 68.11 -3.33 11.29
N GLU A 82 68.13 -2.16 10.64
CA GLU A 82 69.31 -1.36 10.11
C GLU A 82 70.07 -2.05 8.94
N ASP A 83 70.48 -1.43 7.80
CA ASP A 83 71.09 -0.11 7.59
C ASP A 83 71.21 0.27 6.07
N GLN A 84 71.31 1.59 5.82
CA GLN A 84 71.95 2.36 4.72
C GLN A 84 71.99 1.91 3.21
N THR A 85 71.44 2.75 2.31
CA THR A 85 72.16 3.66 1.36
C THR A 85 71.26 4.15 0.21
N ALA A 86 71.31 5.46 -0.08
CA ALA A 86 70.80 6.10 -1.31
C ALA A 86 71.98 6.24 -2.32
N PRO A 87 71.84 6.60 -3.62
CA PRO A 87 70.73 7.36 -4.23
C PRO A 87 70.38 6.99 -5.71
N VAL A 88 69.59 7.87 -6.33
CA VAL A 88 69.36 8.11 -7.78
C VAL A 88 67.94 7.77 -8.27
N VAL A 89 67.19 8.84 -8.53
CA VAL A 89 65.83 8.89 -9.08
C VAL A 89 65.89 8.78 -10.60
N PRO A 90 64.94 8.08 -11.23
CA PRO A 90 64.19 8.71 -12.31
C PRO A 90 62.69 8.66 -12.03
N ALA A 91 62.03 9.78 -12.29
CA ALA A 91 60.60 9.99 -12.10
C ALA A 91 59.77 8.94 -12.84
N MET A 92 59.01 8.13 -12.09
CA MET A 92 57.88 7.36 -12.60
C MET A 92 56.59 7.88 -11.96
N ILE A 93 55.62 8.13 -12.84
CA ILE A 93 54.25 8.56 -12.61
C ILE A 93 53.62 7.73 -11.46
N PRO A 94 52.88 8.33 -10.51
CA PRO A 94 52.24 7.57 -9.45
C PRO A 94 51.18 6.65 -10.07
N GLN A 95 51.49 5.37 -10.19
CA GLN A 95 50.49 4.33 -10.27
C GLN A 95 49.80 4.28 -8.91
N THR A 96 48.59 4.84 -8.83
CA THR A 96 47.73 4.68 -7.67
C THR A 96 47.50 3.19 -7.44
N LEU A 97 48.13 2.64 -6.40
CA LEU A 97 47.76 1.35 -5.83
C LEU A 97 46.27 1.40 -5.45
N HIS A 98 45.42 0.81 -6.28
CA HIS A 98 44.01 0.61 -5.94
C HIS A 98 43.93 -0.46 -4.86
N ILE A 99 44.01 -0.05 -3.59
CA ILE A 99 43.70 -0.92 -2.45
C ILE A 99 42.20 -1.23 -2.54
N ILE A 100 41.86 -2.47 -2.88
CA ILE A 100 40.48 -2.94 -2.83
C ILE A 100 40.10 -3.05 -1.35
N PRO A 101 39.07 -2.32 -0.88
CA PRO A 101 38.70 -2.36 0.52
C PRO A 101 38.12 -3.72 0.88
N GLN A 102 38.62 -4.32 1.97
CA GLN A 102 38.04 -5.50 2.58
C GLN A 102 36.91 -5.11 3.54
N PHE A 103 35.86 -5.91 3.57
CA PHE A 103 34.69 -5.71 4.42
C PHE A 103 34.45 -6.96 5.25
N ASP A 104 34.25 -6.78 6.56
CA ASP A 104 33.71 -7.80 7.44
C ASP A 104 32.23 -7.51 7.68
N ILE A 105 31.37 -8.30 7.04
CA ILE A 105 29.92 -8.09 7.05
C ILE A 105 29.34 -8.37 8.43
N ARG A 106 29.87 -9.38 9.15
CA ARG A 106 29.44 -9.68 10.51
C ARG A 106 29.79 -8.54 11.45
N GLN A 107 30.99 -7.97 11.32
CA GLN A 107 31.37 -6.79 12.09
C GLN A 107 30.49 -5.58 11.77
N ILE A 108 30.16 -5.34 10.50
CA ILE A 108 29.27 -4.23 10.11
C ILE A 108 27.87 -4.39 10.72
N LEU A 109 27.34 -5.61 10.76
CA LEU A 109 26.00 -5.89 11.28
C LEU A 109 25.92 -5.85 12.81
N THR A 110 26.96 -6.32 13.51
CA THR A 110 27.03 -6.26 14.98
C THR A 110 27.02 -4.84 15.55
N GLY A 111 27.34 -3.83 14.74
CA GLY A 111 27.28 -2.42 15.10
C GLY A 111 25.87 -1.85 15.34
N SER A 112 24.81 -2.61 15.08
CA SER A 112 23.42 -2.19 15.35
C SER A 112 22.57 -3.34 15.89
N THR A 113 21.60 -3.02 16.75
CA THR A 113 20.65 -4.03 17.28
C THR A 113 19.85 -4.69 16.17
N GLU A 114 19.42 -3.91 15.16
CA GLU A 114 18.75 -4.44 13.97
C GLU A 114 19.66 -5.38 13.16
N GLY A 115 20.96 -5.07 13.07
CA GLY A 115 21.91 -5.91 12.35
C GLY A 115 22.19 -7.24 13.07
N LYS A 116 22.18 -7.27 14.40
CA LYS A 116 22.31 -8.52 15.19
C LYS A 116 21.13 -9.48 14.95
N LEU A 117 19.90 -8.97 14.91
CA LEU A 117 18.72 -9.78 14.59
C LEU A 117 18.77 -10.34 13.16
N ILE A 118 19.32 -9.57 12.22
CA ILE A 118 19.53 -10.04 10.85
C ILE A 118 20.61 -11.11 10.79
N LEU A 119 21.66 -11.00 11.61
CA LEU A 119 22.72 -12.03 11.68
C LEU A 119 22.17 -13.38 12.11
N GLU A 120 21.31 -13.42 13.13
CA GLU A 120 20.64 -14.66 13.56
C GLU A 120 19.86 -15.30 12.40
N SER A 121 19.09 -14.50 11.66
CA SER A 121 18.34 -14.98 10.49
C SER A 121 19.22 -15.39 9.30
N LEU A 122 20.37 -14.73 9.12
CA LEU A 122 21.34 -15.06 8.09
C LEU A 122 22.12 -16.34 8.42
N ASP A 123 22.38 -16.61 9.71
CA ASP A 123 23.04 -17.82 10.20
C ASP A 123 22.15 -19.06 10.04
N GLU A 124 20.83 -18.86 10.00
CA GLU A 124 19.82 -19.88 9.72
C GLU A 124 19.45 -19.99 8.22
N ASP A 125 20.11 -19.22 7.33
CA ASP A 125 19.81 -19.15 5.89
C ASP A 125 18.35 -18.74 5.54
N VAL A 126 17.64 -18.05 6.45
CA VAL A 126 16.25 -17.61 6.26
C VAL A 126 16.17 -16.09 6.33
N ILE A 127 16.06 -15.41 5.18
CA ILE A 127 15.88 -13.95 5.15
C ILE A 127 14.57 -13.52 4.46
N ILE A 128 13.71 -12.82 5.20
CA ILE A 128 12.46 -12.26 4.63
C ILE A 128 12.69 -10.89 3.96
N PRO A 129 11.79 -10.43 3.06
CA PRO A 129 11.99 -9.20 2.31
C PRO A 129 12.18 -7.91 3.15
N SER A 130 11.63 -7.83 4.36
CA SER A 130 11.81 -6.71 5.28
C SER A 130 13.22 -6.70 5.89
N GLN A 131 13.72 -7.84 6.33
CA GLN A 131 15.08 -8.03 6.85
C GLN A 131 16.13 -7.71 5.77
N ARG A 132 15.94 -8.20 4.54
CA ARG A 132 16.82 -7.85 3.40
C ARG A 132 16.90 -6.34 3.16
N LYS A 133 15.77 -5.62 3.23
CA LYS A 133 15.77 -4.15 3.10
C LYS A 133 16.54 -3.47 4.23
N CYS A 134 16.45 -4.02 5.45
CA CYS A 134 17.18 -3.53 6.61
C CYS A 134 18.69 -3.79 6.47
N LEU A 135 19.10 -4.99 6.06
CA LEU A 135 20.47 -5.37 5.73
C LEU A 135 21.09 -4.38 4.73
N VAL A 136 20.43 -4.18 3.59
CA VAL A 136 20.88 -3.23 2.55
C VAL A 136 21.00 -1.81 3.10
N ARG A 137 20.10 -1.40 4.00
CA ARG A 137 20.17 -0.08 4.65
C ARG A 137 21.42 0.05 5.51
N ILE A 138 21.72 -0.94 6.36
CA ILE A 138 22.91 -0.93 7.24
C ILE A 138 24.19 -0.92 6.41
N LEU A 139 24.29 -1.79 5.42
CA LEU A 139 25.46 -1.89 4.54
C LEU A 139 25.70 -0.59 3.76
N VAL A 140 24.65 0.03 3.21
CA VAL A 140 24.78 1.31 2.49
C VAL A 140 25.12 2.46 3.43
N SER A 141 24.58 2.49 4.65
CA SER A 141 24.98 3.49 5.65
C SER A 141 26.48 3.38 5.96
N HIS A 142 26.97 2.18 6.26
CA HIS A 142 28.40 1.93 6.50
C HIS A 142 29.27 2.35 5.30
N LEU A 143 28.84 1.97 4.10
CA LEU A 143 29.53 2.31 2.86
C LEU A 143 29.61 3.83 2.65
N MET A 144 28.54 4.57 2.95
CA MET A 144 28.50 6.03 2.83
C MET A 144 29.31 6.74 3.92
N GLU A 145 29.31 6.21 5.14
CA GLU A 145 30.12 6.73 6.25
C GLU A 145 31.61 6.59 5.95
N LYS A 146 32.04 5.45 5.38
CA LYS A 146 33.45 5.15 5.14
C LYS A 146 34.01 5.69 3.82
N PHE A 147 33.18 5.77 2.76
CA PHE A 147 33.62 6.15 1.41
C PHE A 147 32.88 7.35 0.81
N GLY A 148 32.05 8.04 1.60
CA GLY A 148 31.29 9.21 1.19
C GLY A 148 30.07 8.89 0.33
N GLU A 149 29.40 9.93 -0.17
CA GLU A 149 28.10 9.80 -0.85
C GLU A 149 28.18 9.04 -2.19
N SER A 150 29.34 9.01 -2.84
CA SER A 150 29.55 8.37 -4.14
C SER A 150 30.69 7.34 -4.11
N PRO A 151 30.49 6.19 -3.43
CA PRO A 151 31.47 5.10 -3.44
C PRO A 151 31.74 4.63 -4.88
N THR A 152 32.97 4.18 -5.15
CA THR A 152 33.38 3.68 -6.47
C THR A 152 32.66 2.37 -6.82
N SER A 153 32.70 1.99 -8.11
CA SER A 153 32.12 0.72 -8.56
C SER A 153 32.85 -0.47 -7.92
N GLU A 154 34.17 -0.37 -7.80
CA GLU A 154 35.07 -1.35 -7.21
C GLU A 154 34.78 -1.55 -5.73
N THR A 155 34.55 -0.47 -4.99
CA THR A 155 34.17 -0.54 -3.56
C THR A 155 32.82 -1.24 -3.36
N LYS A 156 31.82 -0.93 -4.21
CA LYS A 156 30.50 -1.58 -4.13
C LYS A 156 30.58 -3.06 -4.48
N LYS A 157 31.37 -3.40 -5.49
CA LYS A 157 31.66 -4.78 -5.89
C LYS A 157 32.32 -5.54 -4.76
N ALA A 158 33.33 -4.96 -4.11
CA ALA A 158 34.01 -5.56 -2.97
C ALA A 158 33.07 -5.81 -1.78
N LEU A 159 32.16 -4.87 -1.49
CA LEU A 159 31.14 -5.05 -0.44
C LEU A 159 30.15 -6.17 -0.79
N ALA A 160 29.69 -6.23 -2.04
CA ALA A 160 28.79 -7.28 -2.52
C ALA A 160 29.45 -8.67 -2.49
N ALA A 161 30.71 -8.76 -2.90
CA ALA A 161 31.48 -10.01 -2.83
C ALA A 161 31.71 -10.46 -1.38
N ALA A 162 32.04 -9.54 -0.47
CA ALA A 162 32.18 -9.86 0.95
C ALA A 162 30.86 -10.34 1.59
N LEU A 163 29.72 -9.82 1.13
CA LEU A 163 28.39 -10.27 1.56
C LEU A 163 28.13 -11.73 1.18
N ILE A 164 28.39 -12.10 -0.07
CA ILE A 164 28.21 -13.49 -0.52
C ILE A 164 29.22 -14.42 0.15
N HIS A 165 30.48 -13.98 0.29
CA HIS A 165 31.49 -14.77 1.00
C HIS A 165 31.12 -15.03 2.47
N GLY A 166 30.51 -14.05 3.14
CA GLY A 166 30.03 -14.21 4.51
C GLY A 166 28.76 -15.05 4.64
N PHE A 167 27.91 -15.03 3.61
CA PHE A 167 26.59 -15.68 3.59
C PHE A 167 26.28 -16.24 2.20
N PRO A 168 26.77 -17.46 1.88
CA PRO A 168 26.61 -18.06 0.56
C PRO A 168 25.15 -18.30 0.14
N SER A 169 24.22 -18.45 1.09
CA SER A 169 22.78 -18.58 0.82
C SER A 169 22.15 -17.36 0.12
N LEU A 170 22.86 -16.23 0.08
CA LEU A 170 22.45 -15.02 -0.62
C LEU A 170 22.91 -14.97 -2.08
N GLU A 171 23.61 -15.99 -2.56
CA GLU A 171 24.15 -16.10 -3.91
C GLU A 171 23.03 -16.23 -4.95
N ASP A 172 23.26 -15.65 -6.13
CA ASP A 172 22.39 -15.83 -7.28
C ASP A 172 22.75 -17.11 -8.02
N GLU A 173 22.00 -18.21 -7.79
CA GLU A 173 22.19 -19.47 -8.52
C GLU A 173 22.06 -19.32 -10.06
N SER A 174 21.46 -18.24 -10.54
CA SER A 174 21.29 -17.96 -11.97
C SER A 174 22.45 -17.18 -12.61
N ASP A 175 23.36 -16.60 -11.83
CA ASP A 175 24.55 -15.87 -12.32
C ASP A 175 25.82 -16.71 -12.20
N THR A 176 26.20 -17.37 -13.30
CA THR A 176 27.37 -18.27 -13.37
C THR A 176 28.72 -17.54 -13.30
N SER A 177 28.74 -16.20 -13.27
CA SER A 177 29.97 -15.40 -13.44
C SER A 177 30.51 -14.74 -12.18
N SER A 178 29.65 -14.43 -11.19
CA SER A 178 30.08 -13.62 -10.04
C SER A 178 29.35 -13.88 -8.72
N GLY A 179 28.17 -14.51 -8.72
CA GLY A 179 27.39 -14.87 -7.52
C GLY A 179 26.74 -13.70 -6.76
N PHE A 180 27.25 -12.47 -6.89
CA PHE A 180 26.74 -11.28 -6.20
C PHE A 180 25.82 -10.38 -7.05
N GLY A 181 25.35 -10.84 -8.22
CA GLY A 181 24.60 -10.06 -9.21
C GLY A 181 23.39 -9.29 -8.66
N TYR A 182 22.57 -9.92 -7.80
CA TYR A 182 21.43 -9.27 -7.12
C TYR A 182 21.82 -8.09 -6.23
N TRP A 183 23.03 -8.11 -5.68
CA TRP A 183 23.51 -7.12 -4.71
C TRP A 183 24.18 -5.94 -5.39
N PHE A 184 24.99 -6.21 -6.42
CA PHE A 184 25.60 -5.18 -7.26
C PHE A 184 26.01 -5.73 -8.62
N THR A 185 25.54 -5.08 -9.69
CA THR A 185 26.02 -5.32 -11.06
C THR A 185 26.57 -4.01 -11.63
N PRO A 186 27.86 -3.94 -12.00
CA PRO A 186 28.41 -2.78 -12.68
C PRO A 186 27.71 -2.60 -14.03
N GLY A 187 27.41 -1.37 -14.44
CA GLY A 187 26.72 -1.11 -15.71
C GLY A 187 27.70 -1.10 -16.89
N PRO A 188 27.68 -2.07 -17.81
CA PRO A 188 28.46 -1.98 -19.04
C PRO A 188 27.82 -1.00 -20.03
N ASN A 189 28.64 -0.34 -20.86
CA ASN A 189 28.23 0.43 -22.05
C ASN A 189 27.09 1.44 -21.81
N HIS A 190 27.35 2.51 -21.06
CA HIS A 190 26.41 3.61 -20.78
C HIS A 190 25.09 3.21 -20.08
N ARG A 191 24.95 1.97 -19.61
CA ARG A 191 23.84 1.57 -18.74
C ARG A 191 24.16 1.91 -17.28
N PRO A 192 23.17 2.33 -16.47
CA PRO A 192 23.38 2.56 -15.06
C PRO A 192 23.66 1.24 -14.33
N ALA A 193 24.52 1.26 -13.31
CA ALA A 193 24.70 0.12 -12.41
C ALA A 193 23.37 -0.24 -11.71
N THR A 194 23.23 -1.52 -11.37
CA THR A 194 22.01 -2.11 -10.79
C THR A 194 22.33 -2.97 -9.56
N GLY A 195 21.31 -3.49 -8.89
CA GLY A 195 21.44 -4.27 -7.66
C GLY A 195 20.96 -3.50 -6.41
N PHE A 196 20.70 -4.24 -5.33
CA PHE A 196 20.08 -3.66 -4.13
C PHE A 196 20.92 -2.53 -3.50
N LEU A 197 22.25 -2.65 -3.49
CA LEU A 197 23.15 -1.65 -2.92
C LEU A 197 23.12 -0.35 -3.75
N GLU A 198 23.18 -0.46 -5.08
CA GLU A 198 23.19 0.71 -5.98
C GLU A 198 21.83 1.43 -6.00
N GLU A 199 20.72 0.69 -6.00
CA GLU A 199 19.38 1.29 -5.97
C GLU A 199 19.15 2.04 -4.66
N ARG A 200 19.62 1.51 -3.52
CA ARG A 200 19.54 2.21 -2.24
C ARG A 200 20.41 3.46 -2.22
N LEU A 201 21.66 3.41 -2.69
CA LEU A 201 22.56 4.58 -2.80
C LEU A 201 21.93 5.70 -3.64
N ARG A 202 21.33 5.35 -4.79
CA ARG A 202 20.62 6.30 -5.67
C ARG A 202 19.49 7.01 -4.93
N ASN A 203 18.69 6.25 -4.18
CA ASN A 203 17.58 6.78 -3.40
C ASN A 203 18.03 7.70 -2.26
N VAL A 204 19.14 7.36 -1.58
CA VAL A 204 19.71 8.23 -0.53
C VAL A 204 20.24 9.53 -1.14
N ARG A 205 21.06 9.47 -2.21
CA ARG A 205 21.56 10.68 -2.90
C ARG A 205 20.44 11.60 -3.38
N LYS A 206 19.35 11.03 -3.90
CA LYS A 206 18.17 11.79 -4.34
C LYS A 206 17.51 12.56 -3.19
N ARG A 207 17.54 12.02 -1.97
CA ARG A 207 16.99 12.67 -0.77
C ARG A 207 17.93 13.75 -0.22
N MET A 208 19.23 13.55 -0.30
CA MET A 208 20.26 14.50 0.17
C MET A 208 20.34 15.74 -0.74
N ARG A 209 20.17 15.57 -2.07
CA ARG A 209 20.29 16.64 -3.07
C ARG A 209 19.09 17.58 -3.22
N LYS A 210 18.32 17.90 -2.17
CA LYS A 210 17.26 18.91 -2.31
C LYS A 210 17.89 20.29 -2.59
N PRO A 211 17.62 20.97 -3.72
CA PRO A 211 17.78 22.42 -3.78
C PRO A 211 16.56 23.04 -3.12
N ALA A 212 16.79 24.01 -2.23
CA ALA A 212 15.77 24.95 -1.84
C ALA A 212 15.27 25.69 -3.10
N ARG A 213 14.01 25.49 -3.47
CA ARG A 213 13.26 26.48 -4.25
C ARG A 213 11.78 26.43 -3.87
N SER A 214 11.43 27.44 -3.08
CA SER A 214 10.12 28.10 -3.14
C SER A 214 9.75 28.38 -4.59
N ARG A 215 8.52 28.06 -4.97
CA ARG A 215 7.75 28.88 -5.92
C ARG A 215 6.26 28.63 -5.71
N ILE A 216 5.63 29.63 -5.09
CA ILE A 216 4.29 30.09 -5.44
C ILE A 216 4.17 30.03 -6.97
N THR A 217 3.21 29.25 -7.47
CA THR A 217 2.75 29.36 -8.85
C THR A 217 1.24 29.26 -8.82
N GLN A 218 0.61 30.28 -9.38
CA GLN A 218 -0.82 30.47 -9.50
C GLN A 218 -1.48 29.23 -10.08
N GLN A 219 -2.64 28.88 -9.52
CA GLN A 219 -3.51 27.85 -10.04
C GLN A 219 -4.06 28.33 -11.39
N THR A 220 -3.69 27.63 -12.45
CA THR A 220 -4.48 27.53 -13.67
C THR A 220 -4.97 26.09 -13.72
N PRO A 221 -6.24 25.82 -14.07
CA PRO A 221 -6.76 24.47 -14.07
C PRO A 221 -6.04 23.64 -15.14
N PRO A 222 -5.55 22.43 -14.87
CA PRO A 222 -5.19 21.53 -15.94
C PRO A 222 -6.47 21.13 -16.67
N GLN A 223 -6.55 21.55 -17.93
CA GLN A 223 -7.43 20.95 -18.90
C GLN A 223 -7.18 19.44 -18.95
N SER A 224 -8.30 18.73 -19.05
CA SER A 224 -8.45 17.31 -19.33
C SER A 224 -7.67 16.87 -20.55
N SER A 225 -6.82 15.85 -20.41
CA SER A 225 -6.53 14.88 -21.48
C SER A 225 -5.61 13.75 -20.98
N GLU A 226 -6.18 12.80 -20.25
CA GLU A 226 -5.84 11.38 -20.39
C GLU A 226 -7.18 10.65 -20.32
N ALA A 227 -7.88 10.61 -21.47
CA ALA A 227 -9.17 9.94 -21.59
C ALA A 227 -8.98 8.44 -21.32
N GLY A 228 -9.76 7.93 -20.35
CA GLY A 228 -9.72 6.57 -19.86
C GLY A 228 -9.86 5.52 -20.96
N THR A 229 -9.01 4.50 -20.86
CA THR A 229 -8.91 3.37 -21.81
C THR A 229 -10.02 2.33 -21.60
N ARG A 230 -11.28 2.72 -21.32
CA ARG A 230 -12.41 1.78 -21.22
C ARG A 230 -13.41 1.95 -22.35
N ARG A 231 -12.98 1.62 -23.57
CA ARG A 231 -13.92 1.55 -24.69
C ARG A 231 -14.55 0.16 -24.73
N THR A 232 -15.53 -0.07 -23.86
CA THR A 232 -16.44 -1.20 -24.05
C THR A 232 -17.27 -1.00 -25.31
N PHE A 233 -17.46 -2.09 -26.05
CA PHE A 233 -18.36 -2.14 -27.20
C PHE A 233 -19.77 -1.79 -26.74
N ILE A 234 -20.38 -0.76 -27.33
CA ILE A 234 -21.79 -0.44 -27.13
C ILE A 234 -22.57 -1.18 -28.23
N PRO A 235 -23.56 -2.02 -27.89
CA PRO A 235 -24.43 -2.66 -28.87
C PRO A 235 -25.15 -1.66 -29.78
N GLU A 236 -25.66 -2.14 -30.91
CA GLU A 236 -26.57 -1.34 -31.72
C GLU A 236 -27.89 -1.11 -30.99
N CYS A 237 -28.47 0.07 -31.19
CA CYS A 237 -29.74 0.42 -30.55
C CYS A 237 -30.87 -0.32 -31.27
N THR A 238 -31.78 -0.90 -30.50
CA THR A 238 -32.93 -1.66 -31.02
C THR A 238 -34.08 -0.75 -31.47
N ILE A 239 -34.05 0.53 -31.08
CA ILE A 239 -35.08 1.52 -31.39
C ILE A 239 -34.50 2.69 -32.20
N SER A 240 -35.36 3.42 -32.91
CA SER A 240 -34.94 4.64 -33.61
C SER A 240 -34.57 5.74 -32.63
N GLU A 241 -33.76 6.71 -33.08
CA GLU A 241 -33.33 7.84 -32.27
C GLU A 241 -34.53 8.70 -31.83
N GLU A 242 -35.51 8.93 -32.71
CA GLU A 242 -36.72 9.67 -32.40
C GLU A 242 -37.53 8.98 -31.29
N ARG A 243 -37.62 7.65 -31.34
CA ARG A 243 -38.30 6.88 -30.30
C ARG A 243 -37.55 6.98 -28.97
N ALA A 244 -36.22 6.92 -29.00
CA ALA A 244 -35.41 7.04 -27.80
C ALA A 244 -35.57 8.41 -27.14
N ILE A 245 -35.60 9.49 -27.93
CA ILE A 245 -35.84 10.86 -27.45
C ILE A 245 -37.23 10.97 -26.79
N GLN A 246 -38.28 10.40 -27.40
CA GLN A 246 -39.62 10.39 -26.82
C GLN A 246 -39.68 9.65 -25.48
N CYS A 247 -39.08 8.45 -25.41
CA CYS A 247 -39.04 7.67 -24.18
C CYS A 247 -38.23 8.39 -23.09
N LYS A 248 -37.09 9.00 -23.43
CA LYS A 248 -36.29 9.82 -22.52
C LYS A 248 -37.11 10.98 -21.96
N GLU A 249 -37.79 11.73 -22.80
CA GLU A 249 -38.57 12.90 -22.38
C GLU A 249 -39.73 12.50 -21.46
N TRP A 250 -40.36 11.36 -21.73
CA TRP A 250 -41.37 10.78 -20.84
C TRP A 250 -40.77 10.39 -19.48
N LEU A 251 -39.62 9.70 -19.48
CA LEU A 251 -38.90 9.29 -18.26
C LEU A 251 -38.39 10.47 -17.43
N LYS A 252 -38.24 11.67 -18.00
CA LYS A 252 -37.89 12.87 -17.22
C LYS A 252 -39.04 13.36 -16.35
N HIS A 253 -40.28 13.16 -16.78
CA HIS A 253 -41.46 13.79 -16.17
C HIS A 253 -42.41 12.80 -15.49
N ASN A 254 -42.18 11.49 -15.64
CA ASN A 254 -43.08 10.45 -15.15
C ASN A 254 -42.30 9.36 -14.43
N SER A 255 -42.77 8.98 -13.25
CA SER A 255 -42.23 7.87 -12.43
C SER A 255 -43.22 6.72 -12.26
N GLN A 256 -44.38 6.78 -12.93
CA GLN A 256 -45.44 5.78 -12.91
C GLN A 256 -46.13 5.70 -14.28
N PRO A 257 -46.62 4.52 -14.67
CA PRO A 257 -46.59 3.25 -13.93
C PRO A 257 -45.23 2.54 -14.01
N LEU A 258 -44.86 1.78 -12.97
CA LEU A 258 -43.53 1.14 -12.85
C LEU A 258 -43.15 0.26 -14.04
N ASN A 259 -44.10 -0.53 -14.57
CA ASN A 259 -43.86 -1.38 -15.73
C ASN A 259 -43.49 -0.58 -16.99
N GLN A 260 -44.05 0.62 -17.15
CA GLN A 260 -43.72 1.49 -18.27
C GLN A 260 -42.36 2.15 -18.07
N VAL A 261 -42.02 2.53 -16.83
CA VAL A 261 -40.67 3.02 -16.48
C VAL A 261 -39.63 1.96 -16.81
N GLU A 262 -39.82 0.72 -16.34
CA GLU A 262 -38.92 -0.40 -16.59
C GLU A 262 -38.73 -0.66 -18.09
N GLN A 263 -39.83 -0.74 -18.85
CA GLN A 263 -39.80 -0.93 -20.30
C GLN A 263 -39.06 0.21 -21.01
N TYR A 264 -39.37 1.47 -20.69
CA TYR A 264 -38.73 2.60 -21.35
C TYR A 264 -37.26 2.69 -20.98
N MET A 265 -36.89 2.38 -19.73
CA MET A 265 -35.51 2.24 -19.32
C MET A 265 -34.82 1.15 -20.14
N GLN A 266 -35.44 -0.01 -20.32
CA GLN A 266 -34.87 -1.10 -21.10
C GLN A 266 -34.66 -0.70 -22.56
N ASP A 267 -35.66 -0.10 -23.20
CA ASP A 267 -35.63 0.34 -24.59
C ASP A 267 -34.54 1.39 -24.85
N THR A 268 -34.26 2.23 -23.86
CA THR A 268 -33.35 3.38 -24.00
C THR A 268 -31.95 3.17 -23.40
N ALA A 269 -31.62 1.99 -22.86
CA ALA A 269 -30.33 1.72 -22.23
C ALA A 269 -29.13 1.96 -23.16
N VAL A 270 -29.21 1.49 -24.41
CA VAL A 270 -28.15 1.71 -25.41
C VAL A 270 -28.04 3.19 -25.81
N TYR A 271 -29.17 3.88 -25.95
CA TYR A 271 -29.21 5.31 -26.26
C TYR A 271 -28.58 6.14 -25.13
N ARG A 272 -28.90 5.81 -23.86
CA ARG A 272 -28.27 6.43 -22.68
C ARG A 272 -26.76 6.24 -22.67
N ALA A 273 -26.28 5.01 -22.88
CA ALA A 273 -24.86 4.71 -22.89
C ALA A 273 -24.09 5.53 -23.95
N LYS A 274 -24.65 5.68 -25.16
CA LYS A 274 -24.09 6.54 -26.21
C LYS A 274 -24.08 8.01 -25.78
N SER A 275 -25.21 8.50 -25.29
CA SER A 275 -25.35 9.89 -24.83
C SER A 275 -24.35 10.24 -23.73
N LEU A 276 -24.14 9.36 -22.75
CA LEU A 276 -23.21 9.59 -21.65
C LEU A 276 -21.76 9.70 -22.14
N ARG A 277 -21.37 8.78 -23.02
CA ARG A 277 -20.03 8.74 -23.61
C ARG A 277 -19.72 9.95 -24.49
N GLU A 278 -20.71 10.46 -25.21
CA GLU A 278 -20.54 11.60 -26.13
C GLU A 278 -20.50 12.94 -25.39
N ASN A 279 -21.29 13.09 -24.32
CA ASN A 279 -21.45 14.38 -23.64
C ASN A 279 -20.54 14.55 -22.42
N GLY A 280 -20.08 13.46 -21.79
CA GLY A 280 -19.17 13.52 -20.64
C GLY A 280 -19.74 14.26 -19.43
N TRP A 281 -21.02 14.02 -19.12
CA TRP A 281 -21.70 14.67 -17.99
C TRP A 281 -21.12 14.26 -16.63
N ASP A 282 -21.16 15.18 -15.67
CA ASP A 282 -20.94 14.85 -14.26
C ASP A 282 -22.18 14.17 -13.66
N ILE A 283 -22.05 13.63 -12.44
CA ILE A 283 -23.12 12.86 -11.79
C ILE A 283 -24.40 13.70 -11.64
N GLN A 284 -24.30 15.00 -11.39
CA GLN A 284 -25.45 15.91 -11.33
C GLN A 284 -26.15 16.05 -12.69
N GLY A 285 -25.40 16.22 -13.78
CA GLY A 285 -25.93 16.26 -15.13
C GLY A 285 -26.61 14.95 -15.52
N ILE A 286 -26.00 13.81 -15.19
CA ILE A 286 -26.60 12.48 -15.42
C ILE A 286 -27.94 12.35 -14.70
N ARG A 287 -28.03 12.81 -13.45
CA ARG A 287 -29.28 12.79 -12.69
C ARG A 287 -30.39 13.64 -13.32
N GLN A 288 -30.05 14.84 -13.77
CA GLN A 288 -31.03 15.72 -14.41
C GLN A 288 -31.51 15.14 -15.75
N GLU A 289 -30.60 14.51 -16.50
CA GLU A 289 -30.92 13.95 -17.82
C GLU A 289 -31.59 12.58 -17.75
N PHE A 290 -31.22 11.74 -16.79
CA PHE A 290 -31.67 10.35 -16.62
C PHE A 290 -31.96 10.03 -15.14
N PRO A 291 -33.00 10.64 -14.55
CA PRO A 291 -33.27 10.52 -13.11
C PRO A 291 -33.51 9.08 -12.64
N HIS A 292 -34.07 8.24 -13.50
CA HIS A 292 -34.35 6.83 -13.20
C HIS A 292 -33.10 5.95 -13.10
N LEU A 293 -31.91 6.41 -13.51
CA LEU A 293 -30.68 5.68 -13.18
C LEU A 293 -30.37 5.65 -11.67
N PHE A 294 -31.04 6.49 -10.87
CA PHE A 294 -30.90 6.54 -9.42
C PHE A 294 -32.05 5.82 -8.68
N THR A 295 -32.98 5.20 -9.42
CA THR A 295 -33.99 4.33 -8.82
C THR A 295 -33.49 2.89 -8.72
N PRO A 296 -34.04 2.07 -7.81
CA PRO A 296 -33.64 0.68 -7.65
C PRO A 296 -33.60 -0.10 -8.98
N ASP A 297 -32.65 -1.02 -9.08
CA ASP A 297 -32.47 -1.98 -10.19
C ASP A 297 -32.10 -1.42 -11.57
N MET A 298 -32.28 -0.12 -11.84
CA MET A 298 -32.06 0.44 -13.18
C MET A 298 -30.60 0.41 -13.65
N ILE A 299 -29.63 0.62 -12.75
CA ILE A 299 -28.20 0.45 -13.07
C ILE A 299 -27.89 -1.00 -13.43
N ALA A 300 -28.47 -1.95 -12.68
CA ALA A 300 -28.27 -3.38 -12.92
C ALA A 300 -28.89 -3.81 -14.25
N GLN A 301 -30.08 -3.28 -14.59
CA GLN A 301 -30.75 -3.50 -15.86
C GLN A 301 -29.94 -2.99 -17.04
N ASP A 302 -29.50 -1.73 -17.01
CA ASP A 302 -28.68 -1.17 -18.10
C ASP A 302 -27.39 -1.96 -18.27
N PHE A 303 -26.76 -2.38 -17.17
CA PHE A 303 -25.57 -3.21 -17.22
C PHE A 303 -25.85 -4.60 -17.81
N GLN A 304 -26.99 -5.23 -17.50
CA GLN A 304 -27.41 -6.50 -18.09
C GLN A 304 -27.59 -6.39 -19.61
N ILE A 305 -28.07 -5.25 -20.11
CA ILE A 305 -28.25 -5.00 -21.54
C ILE A 305 -26.91 -4.82 -22.25
N LEU A 306 -25.99 -4.04 -21.65
CA LEU A 306 -24.69 -3.72 -22.24
C LEU A 306 -23.64 -4.83 -22.07
N HIS A 307 -23.74 -5.59 -20.98
CA HIS A 307 -22.73 -6.54 -20.50
C HIS A 307 -23.36 -7.88 -20.08
N ARG A 308 -24.20 -8.44 -20.96
CA ARG A 308 -25.04 -9.63 -20.69
C ARG A 308 -24.32 -10.79 -20.01
N GLU A 309 -23.16 -11.19 -20.51
CA GLU A 309 -22.39 -12.32 -19.98
C GLU A 309 -21.70 -12.00 -18.65
N ALA A 310 -21.33 -10.74 -18.42
CA ALA A 310 -20.60 -10.33 -17.23
C ALA A 310 -21.55 -10.06 -16.05
N ALA A 311 -22.77 -9.58 -16.32
CA ALA A 311 -23.73 -9.13 -15.32
C ALA A 311 -23.98 -10.06 -14.12
N PRO A 312 -24.05 -11.40 -14.25
CA PRO A 312 -24.29 -12.28 -13.10
C PRO A 312 -23.01 -12.75 -12.39
N LYS A 313 -21.82 -12.55 -12.99
CA LYS A 313 -20.61 -13.28 -12.60
C LYS A 313 -20.17 -13.06 -11.17
N LEU A 314 -20.36 -11.87 -10.60
CA LEU A 314 -20.02 -11.63 -9.21
C LEU A 314 -20.79 -12.56 -8.27
N PHE A 315 -22.11 -12.68 -8.45
CA PHE A 315 -22.94 -13.57 -7.65
C PHE A 315 -22.68 -15.06 -7.93
N GLU A 316 -22.34 -15.41 -9.16
CA GLU A 316 -22.02 -16.80 -9.54
C GLU A 316 -20.67 -17.28 -9.00
N THR A 317 -19.70 -16.38 -8.81
CA THR A 317 -18.30 -16.77 -8.56
C THR A 317 -17.75 -16.33 -7.21
N TRP A 318 -18.29 -15.29 -6.56
CA TRP A 318 -17.68 -14.70 -5.37
C TRP A 318 -17.56 -15.67 -4.20
N LEU A 319 -18.69 -16.18 -3.71
CA LEU A 319 -18.73 -17.13 -2.61
C LEU A 319 -18.11 -18.50 -2.94
N PRO A 320 -18.40 -19.12 -4.11
CA PRO A 320 -17.90 -20.46 -4.40
C PRO A 320 -16.43 -20.51 -4.85
N LEU A 321 -15.87 -19.45 -5.45
CA LEU A 321 -14.53 -19.49 -6.03
C LEU A 321 -13.55 -18.51 -5.39
N PHE A 322 -13.97 -17.26 -5.15
CA PHE A 322 -13.04 -16.19 -4.76
C PHE A 322 -12.84 -16.08 -3.25
N LYS A 323 -13.93 -16.17 -2.46
CA LYS A 323 -13.95 -15.96 -1.01
C LYS A 323 -12.83 -16.71 -0.28
N ASP A 324 -12.81 -18.03 -0.37
CA ASP A 324 -11.86 -18.87 0.39
C ASP A 324 -10.41 -18.63 -0.05
N LYS A 325 -10.19 -18.40 -1.34
CA LYS A 325 -8.87 -18.13 -1.90
C LYS A 325 -8.33 -16.77 -1.45
N ILE A 326 -9.18 -15.74 -1.43
CA ILE A 326 -8.81 -14.40 -0.94
C ILE A 326 -8.47 -14.46 0.55
N LEU A 327 -9.31 -15.12 1.37
CA LEU A 327 -9.06 -15.26 2.80
C LEU A 327 -7.77 -16.05 3.08
N HIS A 328 -7.52 -17.12 2.33
CA HIS A 328 -6.27 -17.87 2.42
C HIS A 328 -5.04 -17.01 2.13
N LEU A 329 -5.08 -16.21 1.05
CA LEU A 329 -3.99 -15.30 0.70
C LEU A 329 -3.78 -14.21 1.77
N ALA A 330 -4.87 -13.62 2.28
CA ALA A 330 -4.81 -12.63 3.35
C ALA A 330 -4.18 -13.20 4.63
N ARG A 331 -4.54 -14.43 5.01
CA ARG A 331 -3.94 -15.14 6.14
C ARG A 331 -2.45 -15.40 5.92
N ARG A 332 -2.07 -15.89 4.73
CA ARG A 332 -0.66 -16.16 4.38
C ARG A 332 0.21 -14.91 4.44
N GLU A 333 -0.34 -13.74 4.13
CA GLU A 333 0.36 -12.46 4.20
C GLU A 333 0.28 -11.78 5.58
N GLY A 334 -0.28 -12.45 6.59
CA GLY A 334 -0.42 -11.91 7.95
C GLY A 334 -1.39 -10.73 8.05
N LYS A 335 -2.29 -10.57 7.07
CA LYS A 335 -3.28 -9.47 7.01
C LYS A 335 -4.59 -9.81 7.70
N LEU A 336 -4.81 -11.09 7.99
CA LEU A 336 -5.97 -11.60 8.69
C LEU A 336 -5.58 -11.93 10.14
N ILE A 337 -6.11 -11.17 11.09
CA ILE A 337 -5.76 -11.28 12.52
C ILE A 337 -6.82 -12.08 13.30
N SER A 338 -8.06 -12.10 12.81
CA SER A 338 -9.20 -12.70 13.51
C SER A 338 -9.40 -14.19 13.18
N SER A 339 -9.93 -14.95 14.15
CA SER A 339 -10.43 -16.30 13.88
C SER A 339 -11.58 -16.25 12.88
N LEU A 340 -11.67 -17.28 12.02
CA LEU A 340 -12.77 -17.45 11.07
C LEU A 340 -13.86 -18.39 11.59
N ASP A 341 -13.67 -18.97 12.78
CA ASP A 341 -14.54 -20.01 13.32
C ASP A 341 -15.92 -19.44 13.65
N GLY A 342 -16.97 -20.14 13.22
CA GLY A 342 -18.37 -19.77 13.50
C GLY A 342 -18.97 -18.69 12.59
N LEU A 343 -18.21 -18.16 11.62
CA LEU A 343 -18.74 -17.21 10.64
C LEU A 343 -19.56 -17.91 9.56
N THR A 344 -20.66 -17.28 9.15
CA THR A 344 -21.46 -17.74 8.02
C THR A 344 -20.70 -17.56 6.69
N PRO A 345 -21.06 -18.29 5.62
CA PRO A 345 -20.48 -18.09 4.29
C PRO A 345 -20.55 -16.63 3.80
N ASP A 346 -21.64 -15.94 4.13
CA ASP A 346 -21.84 -14.53 3.76
C ASP A 346 -20.89 -13.61 4.53
N CYS A 347 -20.77 -13.77 5.85
CA CYS A 347 -19.80 -13.00 6.65
C CYS A 347 -18.36 -13.22 6.17
N LEU A 348 -18.01 -14.45 5.79
CA LEU A 348 -16.71 -14.75 5.17
C LEU A 348 -16.57 -14.07 3.80
N GLY A 349 -17.64 -13.99 3.01
CA GLY A 349 -17.73 -13.24 1.76
C GLY A 349 -17.46 -11.76 1.93
N GLU A 350 -18.07 -11.14 2.94
CA GLU A 350 -17.88 -9.73 3.29
C GLU A 350 -16.47 -9.45 3.81
N LEU A 351 -15.97 -10.33 4.68
CA LEU A 351 -14.60 -10.25 5.15
C LEU A 351 -13.61 -10.34 3.98
N ALA A 352 -13.81 -11.25 3.03
CA ALA A 352 -12.96 -11.38 1.85
C ALA A 352 -12.94 -10.07 1.03
N LEU A 353 -14.09 -9.41 0.85
CA LEU A 353 -14.17 -8.10 0.19
C LEU A 353 -13.30 -7.07 0.94
N SER A 354 -13.42 -7.00 2.26
CA SER A 354 -12.66 -6.06 3.10
C SER A 354 -11.13 -6.21 2.98
N GLN A 355 -10.64 -7.40 2.57
CA GLN A 355 -9.21 -7.69 2.41
C GLN A 355 -8.66 -7.35 1.03
N LEU A 356 -9.50 -7.08 0.02
CA LEU A 356 -9.00 -6.75 -1.32
C LEU A 356 -8.06 -5.53 -1.33
N PRO A 357 -8.35 -4.40 -0.66
CA PRO A 357 -7.44 -3.25 -0.62
C PRO A 357 -6.08 -3.56 0.04
N THR A 358 -6.05 -4.53 0.96
CA THR A 358 -4.79 -4.92 1.61
C THR A 358 -3.96 -5.80 0.68
N LEU A 359 -4.59 -6.72 -0.06
CA LEU A 359 -3.96 -7.59 -1.06
C LEU A 359 -3.58 -6.86 -2.37
N LEU A 360 -4.31 -5.82 -2.73
CA LEU A 360 -4.11 -4.99 -3.92
C LEU A 360 -3.75 -3.55 -3.52
N PRO A 361 -2.56 -3.33 -2.95
CA PRO A 361 -2.19 -2.01 -2.44
C PRO A 361 -2.18 -0.97 -3.57
N PRO A 362 -2.49 0.31 -3.27
CA PRO A 362 -2.55 1.36 -4.27
C PRO A 362 -1.24 1.49 -5.04
N THR A 363 -1.37 1.62 -6.35
CA THR A 363 -0.21 1.84 -7.22
C THR A 363 0.18 3.31 -7.23
N VAL A 364 1.48 3.54 -7.33
CA VAL A 364 2.01 4.89 -7.50
C VAL A 364 1.65 5.36 -8.89
N TYR A 365 1.02 6.53 -9.01
CA TYR A 365 0.72 7.14 -10.31
C TYR A 365 1.35 8.53 -10.39
N ARG A 366 1.45 9.06 -11.61
CA ARG A 366 2.10 10.35 -11.88
C ARG A 366 1.15 11.26 -12.62
N VAL A 367 1.11 12.52 -12.20
CA VAL A 367 0.46 13.60 -12.96
C VAL A 367 1.55 14.62 -13.27
N GLY A 368 1.98 14.64 -14.53
CA GLY A 368 3.18 15.36 -14.95
C GLY A 368 4.41 14.93 -14.13
N ARG A 369 5.00 15.86 -13.38
CA ARG A 369 6.18 15.60 -12.53
C ARG A 369 5.83 15.17 -11.10
N LYS A 370 4.56 15.29 -10.69
CA LYS A 370 4.14 14.93 -9.33
C LYS A 370 3.84 13.44 -9.27
N VAL A 371 4.34 12.81 -8.21
CA VAL A 371 4.13 11.39 -7.92
C VAL A 371 3.16 11.31 -6.75
N PHE A 372 2.06 10.60 -6.95
CA PHE A 372 1.03 10.39 -5.94
C PHE A 372 1.06 8.94 -5.49
N ARG A 373 0.85 8.73 -4.19
CA ARG A 373 0.80 7.41 -3.58
C ARG A 373 -0.22 7.44 -2.46
N TYR A 374 -1.32 6.72 -2.66
CA TYR A 374 -2.31 6.50 -1.62
C TYR A 374 -1.86 5.42 -0.64
N THR A 375 -2.34 5.54 0.58
CA THR A 375 -2.21 4.56 1.65
C THR A 375 -3.23 3.44 1.48
N ILE A 376 -2.98 2.31 2.14
CA ILE A 376 -3.95 1.20 2.16
C ILE A 376 -5.26 1.65 2.80
N GLU A 377 -5.20 2.53 3.81
CA GLU A 377 -6.40 3.05 4.48
C GLU A 377 -7.26 3.91 3.56
N GLU A 378 -6.64 4.81 2.79
CA GLU A 378 -7.35 5.56 1.74
C GLU A 378 -7.98 4.63 0.70
N SER A 379 -7.33 3.52 0.37
CA SER A 379 -7.88 2.51 -0.53
C SER A 379 -9.07 1.75 0.04
N LYS A 380 -9.05 1.47 1.35
CA LYS A 380 -10.19 0.82 2.03
C LYS A 380 -11.39 1.75 1.99
N LEU A 381 -11.22 2.99 2.45
CA LEU A 381 -12.28 4.01 2.48
C LEU A 381 -12.85 4.33 1.08
N ALA A 382 -12.02 4.26 0.03
CA ALA A 382 -12.46 4.47 -1.34
C ALA A 382 -13.10 3.22 -2.00
N PHE A 383 -13.01 2.06 -1.35
CA PHE A 383 -13.66 0.83 -1.81
C PHE A 383 -14.93 0.56 -0.99
N ILE A 384 -14.76 0.24 0.30
CA ILE A 384 -15.83 0.02 1.27
C ILE A 384 -15.48 0.83 2.53
N ASP A 385 -16.19 1.94 2.75
CA ASP A 385 -16.14 2.66 4.02
C ASP A 385 -17.07 1.97 5.00
N HIS A 386 -16.51 1.46 6.10
CA HIS A 386 -17.28 0.78 7.14
C HIS A 386 -17.48 1.71 8.33
N LYS A 387 -18.74 1.85 8.75
CA LYS A 387 -19.16 2.72 9.85
C LYS A 387 -20.07 1.96 10.82
N PRO A 388 -20.10 2.35 12.10
CA PRO A 388 -20.99 1.73 13.07
C PRO A 388 -22.47 1.95 12.72
N VAL A 389 -23.32 1.03 13.18
CA VAL A 389 -24.76 1.21 13.15
C VAL A 389 -25.13 2.48 13.93
N GLY A 390 -26.10 3.26 13.40
CA GLY A 390 -26.50 4.55 13.99
C GLY A 390 -25.72 5.77 13.47
N THR A 391 -24.81 5.59 12.50
CA THR A 391 -24.16 6.69 11.79
C THR A 391 -25.20 7.65 11.18
N ASN A 392 -25.08 8.95 11.44
CA ASN A 392 -25.94 9.96 10.84
C ASN A 392 -25.64 10.09 9.33
N LEU A 393 -26.49 9.49 8.51
CA LEU A 393 -26.27 9.44 7.06
C LEU A 393 -26.28 10.83 6.41
N VAL A 394 -27.05 11.79 6.93
CA VAL A 394 -27.11 13.15 6.38
C VAL A 394 -25.78 13.88 6.57
N GLU A 395 -25.23 13.84 7.78
CA GLU A 395 -23.94 14.44 8.10
C GLU A 395 -22.80 13.75 7.32
N TYR A 396 -22.83 12.42 7.30
CA TYR A 396 -21.88 11.60 6.55
C TYR A 396 -21.84 11.98 5.06
N LEU A 397 -23.00 12.07 4.42
CA LEU A 397 -23.12 12.38 3.00
C LEU A 397 -22.63 13.81 2.68
N TYR A 398 -22.90 14.76 3.58
CA TYR A 398 -22.40 16.13 3.45
C TYR A 398 -20.86 16.18 3.44
N GLU A 399 -20.21 15.50 4.39
CA GLU A 399 -18.74 15.43 4.45
C GLU A 399 -18.15 14.70 3.26
N ALA A 400 -18.76 13.58 2.86
CA ALA A 400 -18.32 12.78 1.72
C ALA A 400 -18.27 13.63 0.43
N LYS A 401 -19.29 14.49 0.22
CA LYS A 401 -19.43 15.29 -1.01
C LYS A 401 -18.28 16.25 -1.25
N VAL A 402 -17.69 16.73 -0.17
CA VAL A 402 -16.59 17.69 -0.22
C VAL A 402 -15.23 17.00 -0.32
N SER A 403 -15.11 15.79 0.25
CA SER A 403 -13.81 15.23 0.60
C SER A 403 -13.41 13.96 -0.18
N ARG A 404 -14.34 13.31 -0.89
CA ARG A 404 -14.11 11.97 -1.44
C ARG A 404 -14.50 11.85 -2.91
N PRO A 405 -13.72 11.10 -3.71
CA PRO A 405 -14.16 10.73 -5.04
C PRO A 405 -15.24 9.64 -4.94
N TYR A 406 -16.16 9.68 -5.90
CA TYR A 406 -17.25 8.72 -6.07
C TYR A 406 -17.01 7.85 -7.31
N PRO A 407 -17.71 6.72 -7.45
CA PRO A 407 -18.55 6.03 -6.46
C PRO A 407 -17.72 5.19 -5.48
N TYR A 408 -18.32 4.85 -4.34
CA TYR A 408 -17.79 3.88 -3.38
C TYR A 408 -18.94 3.24 -2.56
N VAL A 409 -18.65 2.20 -1.79
CA VAL A 409 -19.64 1.51 -0.94
C VAL A 409 -19.54 2.00 0.50
N LEU A 410 -20.69 2.27 1.14
CA LEU A 410 -20.81 2.46 2.58
C LEU A 410 -21.45 1.21 3.20
N SER A 411 -20.76 0.60 4.16
CA SER A 411 -21.27 -0.50 4.99
C SER A 411 -21.53 0.03 6.40
N LEU A 412 -22.73 -0.19 6.92
CA LEU A 412 -23.05 0.06 8.33
C LEU A 412 -23.11 -1.27 9.07
N GLY A 413 -22.28 -1.44 10.09
CA GLY A 413 -22.22 -2.65 10.90
C GLY A 413 -21.35 -2.44 12.14
N ASN A 414 -21.49 -3.32 13.12
CA ASN A 414 -20.66 -3.27 14.32
C ASN A 414 -19.30 -3.93 14.10
N ASP A 415 -19.21 -4.81 13.10
CA ASP A 415 -18.02 -5.55 12.77
C ASP A 415 -17.77 -5.51 11.25
N ILE A 416 -16.50 -5.54 10.86
CA ILE A 416 -16.06 -5.47 9.45
C ILE A 416 -16.53 -6.64 8.57
N TRP A 417 -16.98 -7.73 9.20
CA TRP A 417 -17.46 -8.96 8.56
C TRP A 417 -18.97 -9.17 8.69
N HIS A 418 -19.69 -8.18 9.23
CA HIS A 418 -21.13 -8.23 9.39
C HIS A 418 -21.75 -6.87 9.07
N THR A 419 -22.21 -6.73 7.84
CA THR A 419 -22.94 -5.56 7.36
C THR A 419 -24.42 -5.68 7.69
N SER A 420 -24.96 -4.68 8.39
CA SER A 420 -26.40 -4.55 8.67
C SER A 420 -27.13 -3.74 7.60
N GLN A 421 -26.50 -2.71 7.03
CA GLN A 421 -27.02 -1.93 5.90
C GLN A 421 -25.89 -1.62 4.93
N ALA A 422 -26.18 -1.66 3.63
CA ALA A 422 -25.19 -1.38 2.58
C ALA A 422 -25.74 -0.34 1.61
N PHE A 423 -24.88 0.60 1.22
CA PHE A 423 -25.24 1.67 0.29
C PHE A 423 -24.16 1.86 -0.76
N VAL A 424 -24.56 2.24 -1.98
CA VAL A 424 -23.65 2.83 -2.98
C VAL A 424 -23.73 4.34 -2.85
N ILE A 425 -22.61 4.99 -2.61
CA ILE A 425 -22.56 6.44 -2.46
C ILE A 425 -22.22 7.09 -3.81
N LEU A 426 -23.15 7.91 -4.31
CA LEU A 426 -23.05 8.64 -5.58
C LEU A 426 -23.25 10.15 -5.33
N ASP A 427 -22.18 10.94 -5.40
CA ASP A 427 -22.24 12.41 -5.33
C ASP A 427 -23.07 12.98 -4.15
N GLY A 428 -22.84 12.39 -2.97
CA GLY A 428 -23.51 12.79 -1.74
C GLY A 428 -24.92 12.19 -1.57
N GLU A 429 -25.28 11.18 -2.35
CA GLU A 429 -26.49 10.37 -2.12
C GLU A 429 -26.14 8.91 -1.84
N ALA A 430 -27.02 8.24 -1.09
CA ALA A 430 -26.88 6.84 -0.73
C ALA A 430 -27.98 6.02 -1.42
N LEU A 431 -27.58 5.08 -2.28
CA LEU A 431 -28.48 4.08 -2.87
C LEU A 431 -28.43 2.80 -2.03
N GLU A 432 -29.48 2.53 -1.25
CA GLU A 432 -29.58 1.34 -0.39
C GLU A 432 -29.62 0.05 -1.20
N GLN A 433 -28.95 -0.99 -0.70
CA GLN A 433 -28.88 -2.33 -1.29
C GLN A 433 -29.11 -3.39 -0.21
N ASN A 434 -29.62 -4.57 -0.61
CA ASN A 434 -30.03 -5.60 0.34
C ASN A 434 -28.84 -6.31 1.02
N THR A 435 -27.67 -6.31 0.38
CA THR A 435 -26.46 -6.97 0.89
C THR A 435 -25.22 -6.16 0.52
N LEU A 436 -24.11 -6.37 1.24
CA LEU A 436 -22.83 -5.76 0.89
C LEU A 436 -22.36 -6.20 -0.50
N LEU A 437 -22.56 -7.48 -0.85
CA LEU A 437 -22.19 -8.01 -2.16
C LEU A 437 -22.95 -7.31 -3.29
N GLN A 438 -24.25 -7.05 -3.10
CA GLN A 438 -25.06 -6.28 -4.04
C GLN A 438 -24.61 -4.81 -4.14
N ALA A 439 -24.21 -4.19 -3.03
CA ALA A 439 -23.65 -2.84 -3.07
C ALA A 439 -22.34 -2.78 -3.85
N VAL A 440 -21.45 -3.75 -3.69
CA VAL A 440 -20.22 -3.84 -4.49
C VAL A 440 -20.54 -4.09 -5.97
N ASP A 441 -21.52 -4.93 -6.28
CA ASP A 441 -22.00 -5.18 -7.65
C ASP A 441 -22.48 -3.90 -8.32
N VAL A 442 -23.44 -3.20 -7.70
CA VAL A 442 -24.01 -1.96 -8.24
C VAL A 442 -22.95 -0.87 -8.34
N CYS A 443 -22.08 -0.72 -7.33
CA CYS A 443 -20.98 0.23 -7.37
C CYS A 443 -20.02 -0.05 -8.54
N PHE A 444 -19.69 -1.31 -8.82
CA PHE A 444 -18.88 -1.68 -9.98
C PHE A 444 -19.59 -1.31 -11.30
N LYS A 445 -20.88 -1.61 -11.39
CA LYS A 445 -21.71 -1.34 -12.58
C LYS A 445 -21.85 0.14 -12.87
N VAL A 446 -21.92 1.00 -11.85
CA VAL A 446 -21.95 2.47 -12.00
C VAL A 446 -20.78 2.98 -12.85
N PHE A 447 -19.56 2.46 -12.68
CA PHE A 447 -18.41 2.90 -13.49
C PHE A 447 -18.62 2.70 -14.99
N TYR A 448 -19.37 1.67 -15.39
CA TYR A 448 -19.69 1.38 -16.78
C TYR A 448 -20.91 2.15 -17.26
N ILE A 449 -21.97 2.21 -16.45
CA ILE A 449 -23.22 2.87 -16.84
C ILE A 449 -23.03 4.37 -16.92
N PHE A 450 -22.29 4.98 -16.00
CA PHE A 450 -22.06 6.43 -15.97
C PHE A 450 -20.84 6.84 -16.80
N ASP A 451 -20.13 5.88 -17.42
CA ASP A 451 -18.90 6.10 -18.20
C ASP A 451 -17.82 6.89 -17.41
N ILE A 452 -17.58 6.48 -16.16
CA ILE A 452 -16.62 7.14 -15.26
C ILE A 452 -15.43 6.24 -14.90
N ASP A 453 -14.26 6.86 -14.72
CA ASP A 453 -13.02 6.17 -14.38
C ASP A 453 -13.04 5.56 -12.97
N TYR A 454 -12.25 4.51 -12.76
CA TYR A 454 -12.07 3.96 -11.40
C TYR A 454 -11.34 5.00 -10.54
N THR A 455 -11.77 5.14 -9.29
CA THR A 455 -11.11 5.99 -8.31
C THR A 455 -9.67 5.53 -8.10
N LYS A 456 -8.71 6.47 -8.17
CA LYS A 456 -7.27 6.16 -8.18
C LYS A 456 -6.79 5.50 -6.88
N GLN A 457 -7.48 5.74 -5.78
CA GLN A 457 -7.21 5.16 -4.47
C GLN A 457 -7.33 3.63 -4.47
N CYS A 458 -8.35 3.06 -5.13
CA CYS A 458 -8.63 1.63 -5.15
C CYS A 458 -8.75 1.06 -6.57
N GLU A 459 -8.17 1.73 -7.58
CA GLU A 459 -8.22 1.34 -8.99
C GLU A 459 -7.78 -0.12 -9.22
N ALA A 460 -6.79 -0.61 -8.46
CA ALA A 460 -6.33 -1.98 -8.57
C ALA A 460 -7.40 -3.00 -8.15
N VAL A 461 -8.23 -2.67 -7.15
CA VAL A 461 -9.36 -3.49 -6.69
C VAL A 461 -10.42 -3.58 -7.77
N TRP A 462 -10.83 -2.45 -8.34
CA TRP A 462 -11.83 -2.44 -9.41
C TRP A 462 -11.34 -3.09 -10.70
N LYS A 463 -10.04 -2.95 -11.04
CA LYS A 463 -9.42 -3.71 -12.15
C LYS A 463 -9.38 -5.22 -11.90
N PHE A 464 -9.26 -5.64 -10.65
CA PHE A 464 -9.40 -7.05 -10.29
C PHE A 464 -10.83 -7.55 -10.52
N PHE A 465 -11.85 -6.81 -10.07
CA PHE A 465 -13.24 -7.15 -10.39
C PHE A 465 -13.46 -7.23 -11.90
N GLN A 466 -13.03 -6.21 -12.64
CA GLN A 466 -13.16 -6.16 -14.10
C GLN A 466 -12.58 -7.41 -14.77
N ASN A 467 -11.32 -7.75 -14.48
CA ASN A 467 -10.59 -8.75 -15.26
C ASN A 467 -10.75 -10.18 -14.74
N ALA A 468 -10.88 -10.34 -13.42
CA ALA A 468 -10.93 -11.67 -12.79
C ALA A 468 -12.36 -12.11 -12.48
N VAL A 469 -13.24 -11.20 -12.03
CA VAL A 469 -14.60 -11.55 -11.59
C VAL A 469 -15.60 -11.41 -12.73
N TYR A 470 -15.70 -10.23 -13.35
CA TYR A 470 -16.62 -9.97 -14.47
C TYR A 470 -16.06 -10.40 -15.83
N GLU A 471 -14.74 -10.63 -15.90
CA GLU A 471 -14.01 -11.02 -17.11
C GLU A 471 -14.29 -10.09 -18.33
N ILE A 472 -14.49 -8.80 -18.06
CA ILE A 472 -14.68 -7.79 -19.09
C ILE A 472 -13.33 -7.45 -19.71
N LYS A 473 -13.22 -7.66 -21.02
CA LYS A 473 -12.00 -7.39 -21.79
C LYS A 473 -11.84 -5.89 -22.05
N GLY A 474 -10.59 -5.43 -22.08
CA GLY A 474 -10.21 -4.06 -22.45
C GLY A 474 -9.60 -3.25 -21.30
N GLY A 475 -8.89 -2.17 -21.64
CA GLY A 475 -8.20 -1.31 -20.67
C GLY A 475 -6.84 -1.84 -20.21
N GLU A 476 -6.09 -0.96 -19.54
CA GLU A 476 -4.76 -1.30 -19.03
C GLU A 476 -4.87 -2.28 -17.85
N GLU A 477 -4.21 -3.43 -17.98
CA GLU A 477 -4.09 -4.38 -16.89
C GLU A 477 -3.31 -3.79 -15.71
N SER A 478 -3.87 -3.94 -14.51
CA SER A 478 -3.16 -3.63 -13.27
C SER A 478 -2.24 -4.80 -12.93
N LYS A 479 -0.92 -4.57 -12.87
CA LYS A 479 0.06 -5.61 -12.47
C LYS A 479 -0.30 -6.28 -11.13
N PRO A 480 -0.69 -5.53 -10.07
CA PRO A 480 -1.22 -6.15 -8.86
C PRO A 480 -2.44 -7.03 -9.08
N ALA A 481 -3.42 -6.59 -9.89
CA ALA A 481 -4.63 -7.36 -10.17
C ALA A 481 -4.32 -8.66 -10.93
N THR A 482 -3.45 -8.60 -11.95
CA THR A 482 -3.00 -9.77 -12.71
C THR A 482 -2.22 -10.74 -11.81
N SER A 483 -1.35 -10.22 -10.93
CA SER A 483 -0.62 -11.04 -9.96
C SER A 483 -1.54 -11.73 -8.97
N LEU A 484 -2.54 -11.02 -8.43
CA LEU A 484 -3.52 -11.62 -7.51
C LEU A 484 -4.37 -12.67 -8.21
N ARG A 485 -4.84 -12.39 -9.43
CA ARG A 485 -5.57 -13.38 -10.25
C ARG A 485 -4.76 -14.65 -10.45
N ALA A 486 -3.48 -14.54 -10.79
CA ALA A 486 -2.59 -15.69 -10.93
C ALA A 486 -2.42 -16.46 -9.61
N ALA A 487 -2.28 -15.75 -8.48
CA ALA A 487 -2.18 -16.37 -7.16
C ALA A 487 -3.47 -17.13 -6.79
N ILE A 488 -4.65 -16.58 -7.09
CA ILE A 488 -5.95 -17.23 -6.87
C ILE A 488 -6.09 -18.49 -7.74
N LEU A 489 -5.65 -18.45 -9.00
CA LEU A 489 -5.66 -19.63 -9.86
C LEU A 489 -4.68 -20.72 -9.39
N ALA A 490 -3.58 -20.34 -8.73
CA ALA A 490 -2.59 -21.27 -8.18
C ALA A 490 -3.02 -21.90 -6.84
N CYS A 491 -3.94 -21.29 -6.10
CA CYS A 491 -4.54 -21.90 -4.90
C CYS A 491 -5.40 -23.10 -5.34
N LYS A 492 -4.89 -24.30 -5.05
CA LYS A 492 -5.58 -25.58 -5.24
C LYS A 492 -6.56 -25.85 -4.12
#